data_AF-A0A0F8ZU42-F1
#
_entry.id   AF-A0A0F8ZU42-F1
#
_cell.length_a   1.000
_cell.length_b   1.000
_cell.length_c   1.000
_cell.angle_alpha   90.00
_cell.angle_beta   90.00
_cell.angle_gamma   90.00
#
_symmetry.space_group_name_H-M   'P 1'
#
loop_
_entity.id
_entity.type
_entity.pdbx_description
1 polymer ?
#
loop_
_entity_poly.entity_id
_entity_poly.type
_entity_poly.pdbx_seq_one_letter_code
_entity_poly.pdbx_strand_id
1 'polypeptide(L)'
;MADAPATLRGMIEARGIGILNARAVGPVRVAFAVDLTREERARLPERRSCDILDISLPLIWGRNNDHLGPAVLQYLKAGEVPGS
;
A
#
# COMPACT_ATOMS: atom_id res chain seq x y z
N MET A 1 2.95 11.71 8.68
CA MET A 1 3.17 10.44 9.43
C MET A 1 1.81 9.80 9.66
N ALA A 2 1.74 8.47 9.69
CA ALA A 2 0.52 7.72 9.97
C ALA A 2 0.77 6.71 11.10
N ASP A 3 -0.24 6.46 11.93
CA ASP A 3 -0.22 5.43 12.97
C ASP A 3 -1.63 4.86 13.15
N ALA A 4 -1.72 3.64 13.71
CA ALA A 4 -2.98 3.00 14.03
C ALA A 4 -3.59 3.59 15.32
N PRO A 5 -4.93 3.72 15.40
CA PRO A 5 -5.59 4.11 16.65
C PRO A 5 -5.35 3.05 17.73
N ALA A 6 -5.27 3.49 18.99
CA ALA A 6 -4.87 2.65 20.12
C ALA A 6 -5.73 1.38 20.28
N THR A 7 -7.04 1.47 20.02
CA THR A 7 -8.00 0.37 20.18
C THR A 7 -7.86 -0.73 19.14
N LEU A 8 -7.17 -0.48 18.01
CA LEU A 8 -6.98 -1.44 16.92
C LEU A 8 -5.51 -1.85 16.75
N ARG A 9 -4.63 -1.39 17.65
CA ARG A 9 -3.18 -1.59 17.51
C ARG A 9 -2.83 -3.06 17.60
N GLY A 10 -2.12 -3.57 16.59
CA GLY A 10 -1.63 -4.95 16.55
C GLY A 10 -2.70 -5.98 16.17
N MET A 11 -3.80 -5.54 15.56
CA MET A 11 -4.91 -6.42 15.15
C MET A 11 -5.10 -6.34 13.63
N ILE A 12 -5.36 -7.49 13.00
CA ILE A 12 -5.76 -7.59 11.59
C ILE A 12 -7.01 -8.47 11.50
N GLU A 13 -8.06 -8.00 10.85
CA GLU A 13 -9.19 -8.86 10.48
C GLU A 13 -8.89 -9.56 9.14
N ALA A 14 -8.94 -10.90 9.14
CA ALA A 14 -8.86 -11.71 7.94
C ALA A 14 -10.17 -12.48 7.76
N ARG A 15 -10.96 -12.13 6.74
CA ARG A 15 -12.23 -12.81 6.46
C ARG A 15 -12.00 -14.31 6.26
N GLY A 16 -12.90 -15.10 6.84
CA GLY A 16 -12.81 -16.56 6.84
C GLY A 16 -11.87 -17.14 7.90
N ILE A 17 -11.12 -16.30 8.62
CA ILE A 17 -10.19 -16.74 9.69
C ILE A 17 -10.55 -16.09 11.04
N GLY A 18 -10.80 -14.77 11.06
CA GLY A 18 -11.11 -14.00 12.26
C GLY A 18 -10.09 -12.88 12.51
N ILE A 19 -9.95 -12.46 13.77
CA ILE A 19 -8.98 -11.44 14.18
C ILE A 19 -7.62 -12.10 14.48
N LEU A 20 -6.57 -11.59 13.84
CA LEU A 20 -5.20 -12.06 13.94
C LEU A 20 -4.34 -11.07 14.73
N ASN A 21 -3.42 -11.61 15.53
CA ASN A 21 -2.38 -10.81 16.19
C ASN A 21 -1.31 -10.38 15.18
N ALA A 22 -0.88 -9.13 15.26
CA ALA A 22 0.18 -8.56 14.44
C ALA A 22 1.14 -7.71 15.28
N ARG A 23 2.43 -7.71 14.92
CA ARG A 23 3.39 -6.79 15.52
C ARG A 23 3.16 -5.38 14.95
N ALA A 24 2.60 -4.49 15.77
CA ALA A 24 2.43 -3.09 15.39
C ALA A 24 3.77 -2.34 15.30
N VAL A 25 3.87 -1.44 14.33
CA VAL A 25 4.95 -0.46 14.15
C VAL A 25 4.30 0.89 13.83
N GLY A 26 4.86 1.98 14.33
CA GLY A 26 4.32 3.33 14.11
C GLY A 26 4.77 4.33 15.18
N PRO A 27 4.65 5.65 14.90
CA PRO A 27 4.21 6.24 13.63
C PRO A 27 5.23 6.06 12.49
N VAL A 28 4.76 5.99 11.23
CA VAL A 28 5.61 5.82 10.03
C VAL A 28 5.29 6.82 8.93
N ARG A 29 6.23 7.02 8.00
CA ARG A 29 5.96 7.75 6.74
C ARG A 29 5.17 6.84 5.79
N VAL A 30 4.17 7.40 5.12
CA VAL A 30 3.46 6.73 4.02
C VAL A 30 4.34 6.82 2.78
N ALA A 31 4.65 5.69 2.15
CA ALA A 31 5.53 5.63 0.99
C ALA A 31 4.77 5.85 -0.33
N PHE A 32 3.60 5.25 -0.48
CA PHE A 32 2.72 5.34 -1.64
C PHE A 32 1.30 4.90 -1.28
N ALA A 33 0.34 5.13 -2.18
CA ALA A 33 -1.03 4.66 -2.10
C ALA A 33 -1.31 3.60 -3.17
N VAL A 34 -2.20 2.66 -2.86
CA VAL A 34 -2.71 1.67 -3.83
C VAL A 34 -4.23 1.80 -3.92
N ASP A 35 -4.74 2.04 -5.12
CA ASP A 35 -6.16 2.06 -5.41
C ASP A 35 -6.61 0.68 -5.90
N LEU A 36 -7.39 -0.02 -5.09
CA LEU A 36 -7.91 -1.37 -5.41
C LEU A 36 -9.15 -1.34 -6.31
N THR A 37 -9.63 -0.17 -6.71
CA THR A 37 -10.81 0.00 -7.60
C THR A 37 -10.43 0.19 -9.07
N ARG A 38 -9.18 0.62 -9.32
CA ARG A 38 -8.65 0.88 -10.66
C ARG A 38 -7.66 -0.20 -11.10
N GLU A 39 -7.79 -0.58 -12.36
CA GLU A 39 -6.98 -1.61 -13.02
C GLU A 39 -5.92 -0.94 -13.89
N GLU A 40 -4.65 -1.32 -13.73
CA GLU A 40 -3.60 -0.97 -14.68
C GLU A 40 -3.59 -1.95 -15.85
N ARG A 41 -3.60 -1.43 -17.08
CA ARG A 41 -3.67 -2.21 -18.32
C ARG A 41 -2.43 -2.08 -19.17
N ALA A 42 -1.60 -1.06 -18.93
CA ALA A 42 -0.34 -0.89 -19.62
C ALA A 42 0.68 -1.91 -19.09
N ARG A 43 1.50 -2.46 -20.00
CA ARG A 43 2.63 -3.32 -19.62
C ARG A 43 3.60 -2.59 -18.70
N LEU A 44 3.83 -1.30 -18.97
CA LEU A 44 4.59 -0.40 -18.12
C LEU A 44 3.60 0.67 -17.62
N PRO A 45 3.34 0.76 -16.30
CA PRO A 45 2.40 1.73 -15.76
C PRO A 45 2.89 3.16 -15.98
N GLU A 46 1.95 4.09 -16.15
CA GLU A 46 2.29 5.51 -16.05
C GLU A 46 2.50 5.89 -14.57
N ARG A 47 3.45 6.80 -14.33
CA ARG A 47 3.64 7.40 -13.01
C ARG A 47 2.46 8.30 -12.67
N ARG A 48 1.82 8.02 -11.54
CA ARG A 48 0.67 8.76 -11.04
C ARG A 48 0.89 9.17 -9.59
N SER A 49 0.20 10.21 -9.17
CA SER A 49 0.14 10.61 -7.77
C SER A 49 -1.29 10.88 -7.32
N CYS A 50 -1.49 10.87 -6.01
CA CYS A 50 -2.69 11.37 -5.36
C CYS A 50 -2.31 12.23 -4.15
N ASP A 51 -3.17 13.18 -3.82
CA ASP A 51 -2.96 14.04 -2.65
C ASP A 51 -3.81 13.54 -1.47
N ILE A 52 -3.15 13.36 -0.33
CA ILE A 52 -3.81 13.01 0.94
C ILE A 52 -3.33 14.00 1.99
N LEU A 53 -4.25 14.81 2.52
CA LEU A 53 -3.93 15.87 3.50
C LEU A 53 -2.79 16.78 2.99
N ASP A 54 -2.91 17.25 1.75
CA ASP A 54 -1.91 18.08 1.02
C ASP A 54 -0.52 17.43 0.84
N ILE A 55 -0.42 16.11 1.05
CA ILE A 55 0.80 15.33 0.78
C ILE A 55 0.61 14.57 -0.53
N SER A 56 1.43 14.89 -1.53
CA SER A 56 1.45 14.14 -2.79
C SER A 56 2.19 12.82 -2.63
N LEU A 57 1.51 11.72 -2.94
CA LEU A 57 2.02 10.36 -2.82
C LEU A 57 1.97 9.65 -4.17
N PRO A 58 2.96 8.79 -4.51
CA PRO A 58 2.84 7.90 -5.66
C PRO A 58 1.57 7.04 -5.56
N LEU A 59 0.91 6.83 -6.70
CA LEU A 59 -0.34 6.07 -6.79
C LEU A 59 -0.17 4.85 -7.71
N ILE A 60 -0.46 3.68 -7.16
CA ILE A 60 -0.50 2.40 -7.89
C ILE A 60 -1.96 1.97 -8.06
N TRP A 61 -2.34 1.53 -9.26
CA TRP A 61 -3.63 0.90 -9.51
C TRP A 61 -3.48 -0.61 -9.34
N GLY A 62 -4.17 -1.18 -8.34
CA GLY A 62 -3.94 -2.55 -7.87
C GLY A 62 -5.08 -3.53 -8.17
N ARG A 63 -6.18 -3.09 -8.78
CA ARG A 63 -7.31 -3.98 -9.07
C ARG A 63 -6.89 -5.12 -10.00
N ASN A 64 -7.40 -6.32 -9.73
CA ASN A 64 -7.14 -7.54 -10.51
C ASN A 64 -5.65 -7.94 -10.59
N ASN A 65 -4.81 -7.47 -9.65
CA ASN A 65 -3.41 -7.89 -9.57
C ASN A 65 -3.25 -9.00 -8.52
N ASP A 66 -3.21 -10.25 -8.97
CA ASP A 66 -3.03 -11.45 -8.13
C ASP A 66 -1.70 -11.47 -7.36
N HIS A 67 -0.73 -10.65 -7.80
CA HIS A 67 0.60 -10.54 -7.20
C HIS A 67 0.82 -9.22 -6.46
N LEU A 68 -0.26 -8.49 -6.15
CA LEU A 68 -0.17 -7.17 -5.51
C LEU A 68 0.61 -7.21 -4.19
N GLY A 69 0.33 -8.19 -3.32
CA GLY A 69 1.00 -8.32 -2.02
C GLY A 69 2.53 -8.44 -2.15
N PRO A 70 3.05 -9.44 -2.87
CA PRO A 70 4.49 -9.58 -3.13
C PRO A 70 5.11 -8.36 -3.83
N ALA A 71 4.41 -7.74 -4.79
CA ALA A 71 4.90 -6.54 -5.49
C ALA A 71 5.05 -5.34 -4.55
N VAL A 72 4.05 -5.07 -3.71
CA VAL A 72 4.08 -4.03 -2.67
C VAL A 72 5.24 -4.26 -1.70
N LEU A 73 5.46 -5.51 -1.27
CA LEU A 73 6.59 -5.83 -0.40
C LEU A 73 7.94 -5.59 -1.09
N GLN A 74 8.09 -5.94 -2.36
CA GLN A 74 9.34 -5.71 -3.10
C GLN A 74 9.60 -4.21 -3.31
N TYR A 75 8.56 -3.43 -3.63
CA TYR A 75 8.64 -1.98 -3.72
C TYR A 75 9.16 -1.40 -2.40
N LEU A 76 8.58 -1.80 -1.26
CA LEU A 76 9.00 -1.29 0.05
C LEU A 76 10.43 -1.69 0.43
N LYS A 77 10.92 -2.83 -0.08
CA LYS A 77 12.28 -3.31 0.17
C LYS A 77 13.33 -2.58 -0.67
N ALA A 78 13.04 -2.29 -1.94
CA ALA A 78 14.07 -1.90 -2.91
C ALA A 78 13.70 -0.70 -3.80
N GLY A 79 12.50 -0.15 -3.67
CA GLY A 79 11.98 0.93 -4.51
C GLY A 79 11.75 0.50 -5.96
N GLU A 80 11.61 1.51 -6.83
CA GLU A 80 11.52 1.35 -8.29
C GLU A 80 12.85 1.67 -8.95
N VAL A 81 13.02 1.18 -10.19
CA VAL A 81 14.14 1.59 -11.03
C VAL A 81 13.96 3.06 -11.44
N PRO A 82 14.96 3.93 -11.26
CA PRO A 82 14.87 5.31 -11.73
C PRO A 82 14.62 5.38 -13.24
N GLY A 83 13.64 6.18 -13.66
CA GLY A 83 13.32 6.40 -15.08
C GLY A 83 12.47 5.30 -15.75
N SER A 84 12.00 4.28 -15.01
CA SER A 84 10.96 3.35 -15.49
C SER A 84 9.58 3.99 -15.56
#